data_AF-A0A920U395-F1
#
_entry.id   AF-A0A920U395-F1
#
_cell.length_a   1.000
_cell.length_b   1.000
_cell.length_c   1.000
_cell.angle_alpha   90.00
_cell.angle_beta   90.00
_cell.angle_gamma   90.00
#
_symmetry.space_group_name_H-M   'P 1'
#
loop_
_entity.id
_entity.type
_entity.pdbx_description
1 polymer ?
#
loop_
_entity_poly.entity_id
_entity_poly.type
_entity_poly.pdbx_seq_one_letter_code
_entity_poly.pdbx_strand_id
1 'polypeptide(L)' 'MVNEQAAAIAQKGGLEVVMDRCMKIEHARLMGGLNLFGVKTGVISSKRPKWLVY' A
#
# COMPACT_ATOMS: atom_id res chain seq x y z
N MET A 1 -7.38 -0.15 -11.91
CA MET A 1 -8.23 -1.10 -12.65
C MET A 1 -8.94 -1.94 -11.60
N VAL A 2 -10.26 -1.90 -11.54
CA VAL A 2 -11.07 -2.65 -10.56
C VAL A 2 -11.86 -3.71 -11.32
N ASN A 3 -11.93 -4.93 -10.78
CA ASN A 3 -12.66 -6.04 -11.39
C ASN A 3 -13.84 -6.45 -10.49
N GLU A 4 -15.01 -5.89 -10.80
CA GLU A 4 -16.24 -6.12 -10.04
C GLU A 4 -16.75 -7.56 -10.12
N GLN A 5 -16.50 -8.27 -11.23
CA GLN A 5 -16.92 -9.66 -11.37
C GLN A 5 -16.16 -10.56 -10.41
N ALA A 6 -14.85 -10.36 -10.28
CA ALA A 6 -14.02 -11.10 -9.33
C ALA A 6 -14.44 -10.81 -7.87
N ALA A 7 -14.73 -9.56 -7.56
CA ALA A 7 -15.23 -9.16 -6.24
C ALA A 7 -16.55 -9.87 -5.89
N ALA A 8 -17.50 -9.89 -6.82
CA ALA A 8 -18.79 -10.55 -6.62
C ALA A 8 -18.67 -12.08 -6.41
N ILE A 9 -17.75 -12.74 -7.13
CA ILE A 9 -17.47 -14.17 -6.94
C ILE A 9 -16.93 -14.42 -5.53
N ALA A 10 -15.94 -13.64 -5.10
CA ALA A 10 -15.34 -13.78 -3.76
C ALA A 10 -16.35 -13.53 -2.64
N GLN A 11 -17.18 -12.48 -2.77
CA GLN A 11 -18.23 -12.17 -1.80
C GLN A 11 -19.30 -13.27 -1.72
N LYS A 12 -19.74 -13.83 -2.86
CA LYS A 12 -20.66 -14.98 -2.88
C LYS A 12 -20.06 -16.23 -2.22
N GLY A 13 -18.74 -16.36 -2.28
CA GLY A 13 -17.99 -17.39 -1.55
C GLY A 13 -17.85 -17.13 -0.05
N GLY A 14 -18.42 -16.04 0.48
CA GLY A 14 -18.35 -15.68 1.90
C GLY A 14 -17.05 -14.97 2.31
N LEU A 15 -16.23 -14.53 1.36
CA LEU A 15 -14.98 -13.81 1.63
C LEU A 15 -15.23 -12.31 1.77
N GLU A 16 -14.45 -11.66 2.64
CA GLU A 16 -14.34 -10.21 2.67
C GLU A 16 -13.42 -9.73 1.53
N VAL A 17 -13.85 -8.67 0.82
CA VAL A 17 -13.13 -8.15 -0.34
C VAL A 17 -12.70 -6.71 -0.07
N VAL A 18 -11.39 -6.48 -0.12
CA VAL A 18 -10.79 -5.13 -0.03
C VAL A 18 -10.29 -4.73 -1.41
N MET A 19 -10.79 -3.61 -1.93
CA MET A 19 -10.39 -3.03 -3.21
C MET A 19 -9.85 -1.61 -3.03
N ASP A 20 -9.15 -1.11 -4.04
CA ASP A 20 -8.58 0.26 -4.06
C ASP A 20 -7.73 0.60 -2.81
N ARG A 21 -7.01 -0.41 -2.32
CA ARG A 21 -6.08 -0.30 -1.20
C ARG A 21 -4.83 -1.10 -1.51
N CYS A 22 -3.68 -0.57 -1.15
CA CYS A 22 -2.43 -1.30 -1.23
C CYS A 22 -2.07 -1.82 0.16
N MET A 23 -1.98 -3.15 0.30
CA MET A 23 -1.66 -3.80 1.57
C MET A 23 -0.38 -3.25 2.21
N LYS A 24 0.66 -2.94 1.43
CA LYS A 24 1.91 -2.37 1.98
C LYS A 24 1.72 -0.97 2.56
N ILE A 25 0.88 -0.15 1.93
CA ILE A 25 0.61 1.22 2.36
C ILE A 25 -0.26 1.18 3.61
N GLU A 26 -1.30 0.35 3.62
CA GLU A 26 -2.19 0.21 4.78
C GLU A 26 -1.48 -0.40 5.98
N HIS A 27 -0.65 -1.43 5.77
CA HIS A 27 0.21 -1.97 6.84
C HIS A 27 1.07 -0.86 7.44
N ALA A 28 1.82 -0.12 6.61
CA ALA A 28 2.72 0.91 7.12
C ALA A 28 1.98 2.13 7.72
N ARG A 29 0.73 2.39 7.30
CA ARG A 29 -0.14 3.41 7.88
C ARG A 29 -0.65 3.01 9.26
N LEU A 30 -1.04 1.75 9.44
CA LEU A 30 -1.64 1.23 10.66
C LEU A 30 -0.59 0.79 11.69
N MET A 31 0.50 0.19 11.23
CA MET A 31 1.56 -0.38 12.08
C MET A 31 2.87 0.41 12.04
N GLY A 32 2.93 1.51 11.28
CA GLY A 32 4.10 2.39 11.18
C GLY A 32 5.09 2.00 10.07
N GLY A 33 6.06 2.89 9.82
CA GLY A 33 7.12 2.65 8.83
C GLY A 33 6.95 3.33 7.47
N LEU A 34 5.89 4.11 7.23
CA LEU A 34 5.72 4.86 5.96
C LEU A 34 6.94 5.74 5.64
N ASN A 35 7.51 6.39 6.65
CA ASN A 35 8.63 7.32 6.51
C ASN A 35 9.95 6.64 6.10
N LEU A 36 10.08 5.32 6.26
CA LEU A 36 11.34 4.59 6.03
C LEU A 36 11.86 4.80 4.62
N PHE A 37 10.99 4.76 3.61
CA PHE A 37 11.34 4.99 2.21
C PHE A 37 10.85 6.36 1.70
N GLY A 38 10.69 7.32 2.60
CA GLY A 38 10.31 8.69 2.25
C GLY A 38 8.82 8.92 2.01
N VAL A 39 7.94 7.96 2.31
CA VAL A 39 6.48 8.17 2.17
C VAL A 39 5.94 8.97 3.35
N LYS A 40 5.16 10.03 3.08
CA LYS A 40 4.50 10.87 4.10
C LYS A 40 5.46 11.59 5.07
N THR A 41 6.70 11.86 4.65
CA THR A 41 7.69 12.62 5.45
C THR A 41 7.50 14.13 5.40
N GLY A 42 6.72 14.65 4.45
CA GLY A 42 6.60 16.09 4.17
C GLY A 42 7.78 16.70 3.40
N VAL A 43 8.77 15.87 3.03
CA VAL A 43 9.98 16.30 2.31
C VAL A 43 9.92 15.80 0.87
N ILE A 44 10.04 16.72 -0.09
CA ILE A 44 10.19 16.40 -1.52
C ILE A 44 11.66 16.55 -1.88
N SER A 45 12.30 15.48 -2.37
CA SER A 45 13.70 15.49 -2.77
C SER A 45 13.94 14.55 -3.95
N SER A 46 14.84 14.96 -4.85
CA SER A 46 15.39 14.09 -5.91
C SER A 46 16.68 13.38 -5.49
N LYS A 47 17.20 13.66 -4.28
CA LYS A 47 18.47 13.08 -3.81
C LYS A 47 18.27 11.62 -3.41
N ARG A 48 19.09 10.72 -3.96
CA ARG A 48 19.11 9.31 -3.57
C ARG A 48 19.65 9.15 -2.14
N PRO A 49 18.97 8.41 -1.24
CA PRO A 49 19.47 8.16 0.10
C PRO A 49 20.77 7.35 0.06
N LYS A 50 21.80 7.78 0.80
CA LYS A 50 23.14 7.13 0.82
C LYS A 50 23.18 5.80 1.57
N TRP A 51 22.14 5.45 2.31
CA TRP A 51 22.05 4.25 3.13
C TRP A 51 21.42 3.05 2.39
N LEU A 52 20.86 3.28 1.20
CA LEU A 52 20.41 2.18 0.34
C LEU A 52 21.64 1.47 -0.24
N VAL A 53 21.73 0.16 0.01
CA VAL A 53 22.93 -0.65 -0.28
C VAL A 53 23.01 -1.10 -1.74
N TYR A 54 21.94 -0.93 -2.51
CA TYR A 54 21.90 -1.23 -3.94
C TYR A 54 22.40 -0.05 -4.78
#